data_AF-A0A2H4WFB1-F1
#
_entry.id   AF-A0A2H4WFB1-F1
#
_cell.length_a   1.000
_cell.length_b   1.000
_cell.length_c   1.000
_cell.angle_alpha   90.00
_cell.angle_beta   90.00
_cell.angle_gamma   90.00
#
_symmetry.space_group_name_H-M   'P 1'
#
loop_
_entity.id
_entity.type
_entity.pdbx_description
1 polymer ?
#
loop_
_entity_poly.entity_id
_entity_poly.type
_entity_poly.pdbx_seq_one_letter_code
_entity_poly.pdbx_strand_id
1 'polypeptide(L)'
;SQQGRSILSMDQRSCQDIYGSLAFLVCSFLAVTFTVLPLLKHLYGWDMWYCLQVLWAGHKGYSQLAGSDSHYHYDAFVVFDTRSQAVRDWVYNELTVNLENSNHRRFSLCLEERDWIPRLSCIENLHSAV
;
A
#
# COMPACT_ATOMS: atom_id res chain seq x y z
N SER A 1 -44.76 -2.72 42.36
CA SER A 1 -46.10 -2.27 42.79
C SER A 1 -45.95 -1.03 43.65
N GLN A 2 -46.24 0.16 43.12
CA GLN A 2 -46.45 1.37 43.93
C GLN A 2 -47.79 1.97 43.50
N GLN A 3 -48.84 1.40 44.09
CA GLN A 3 -50.22 1.78 43.83
C GLN A 3 -50.68 2.62 45.03
N GLY A 4 -50.95 3.91 44.82
CA GLY A 4 -51.54 4.78 45.85
C GLY A 4 -50.77 6.04 46.28
N ARG A 5 -49.79 6.55 45.50
CA ARG A 5 -49.25 7.90 45.72
C ARG A 5 -49.84 8.89 44.72
N SER A 6 -50.28 10.04 45.21
CA SER A 6 -50.89 11.11 44.42
C SER A 6 -49.95 11.53 43.29
N ILE A 7 -50.43 11.54 42.05
CA ILE A 7 -49.64 11.95 40.86
C ILE A 7 -49.15 13.40 41.02
N LEU A 8 -49.82 14.20 41.85
CA LEU A 8 -49.45 15.58 42.20
C LEU A 8 -48.27 15.69 43.19
N SER A 9 -47.80 14.59 43.79
CA SER A 9 -46.59 14.58 44.63
C SER A 9 -45.34 14.11 43.88
N MET A 10 -45.45 13.83 42.57
CA MET A 10 -44.31 13.54 41.73
C MET A 10 -43.79 14.87 41.20
N ASP A 11 -42.69 15.33 41.80
CA ASP A 11 -42.08 16.62 41.49
C ASP A 11 -41.70 16.71 40.00
N GLN A 12 -42.54 17.44 39.24
CA GLN A 12 -42.39 17.67 37.80
C GLN A 12 -40.97 18.17 37.45
N ARG A 13 -40.36 18.92 38.38
CA ARG A 13 -39.02 19.50 38.25
C ARG A 13 -37.92 18.44 38.17
N SER A 14 -38.01 17.38 38.98
CA SER A 14 -37.02 16.29 38.96
C SER A 14 -37.08 15.45 37.68
N CYS A 15 -38.27 15.23 37.12
CA CYS A 15 -38.44 14.50 35.86
C CYS A 15 -37.87 15.31 34.69
N GLN A 16 -38.13 16.62 34.68
CA GLN A 16 -37.69 17.51 33.61
C GLN A 16 -36.18 17.79 33.67
N ASP A 17 -35.56 17.83 34.84
CA ASP A 17 -34.10 18.02 34.97
C ASP A 17 -33.31 16.77 34.57
N ILE A 18 -33.68 15.58 35.06
CA ILE A 18 -32.89 14.35 34.82
C ILE A 18 -33.09 13.86 33.38
N TYR A 19 -34.34 13.73 32.94
CA TYR A 19 -34.63 13.27 31.57
C TYR A 19 -34.36 14.36 30.53
N GLY A 20 -34.57 15.63 30.88
CA GLY A 20 -34.27 16.76 29.99
C GLY A 20 -32.78 16.99 29.81
N SER A 21 -31.98 16.90 30.87
CA SER A 21 -30.52 16.99 30.78
C SER A 21 -29.94 15.82 30.00
N LEU A 22 -30.38 14.59 30.27
CA LEU A 22 -29.94 13.42 29.52
C LEU A 22 -30.35 13.51 28.04
N ALA A 23 -31.60 13.89 27.75
CA ALA A 23 -32.07 14.07 26.37
C ALA A 23 -31.30 15.20 25.67
N PHE A 24 -30.99 16.29 26.36
CA PHE A 24 -30.19 17.39 25.81
C PHE A 24 -28.76 16.92 25.50
N LEU A 25 -28.11 16.19 26.40
CA LEU A 25 -26.79 15.61 26.18
C LEU A 25 -26.79 14.64 25.00
N VAL A 26 -27.79 13.77 24.91
CA VAL A 26 -27.93 12.81 23.81
C VAL A 26 -28.19 13.54 22.50
N CYS A 27 -29.13 14.48 22.45
CA CYS A 27 -29.44 15.25 21.24
C CYS A 27 -28.25 16.12 20.80
N SER A 28 -27.53 16.75 21.74
CA SER A 28 -26.33 17.52 21.45
C SER A 28 -25.23 16.62 20.90
N PHE A 29 -24.98 15.47 21.53
CA PHE A 29 -24.02 14.48 21.05
C PHE A 29 -24.38 13.98 19.64
N LEU A 30 -25.65 13.67 19.39
CA LEU A 30 -26.13 13.28 18.07
C LEU A 30 -25.93 14.41 17.04
N ALA A 31 -26.31 15.65 17.36
CA ALA A 31 -26.12 16.79 16.46
C ALA A 31 -24.64 17.04 16.12
N VAL A 32 -23.76 16.96 17.13
CA VAL A 32 -22.31 17.11 16.94
C VAL A 32 -21.75 15.96 16.10
N THR A 33 -22.14 14.71 16.36
CA THR A 33 -21.67 13.58 15.56
C THR A 33 -22.18 13.63 14.12
N PHE A 34 -23.46 13.97 13.89
CA PHE A 34 -24.02 14.11 12.54
C PHE A 34 -23.39 15.24 11.72
N THR A 35 -22.82 16.25 12.36
CA THR A 35 -22.13 17.36 11.68
C THR A 35 -20.63 17.07 11.49
N VAL A 36 -19.97 16.56 12.52
CA VAL A 36 -18.52 16.31 12.49
C VAL A 36 -18.17 15.10 11.62
N LEU A 37 -18.94 14.00 11.67
CA LEU A 37 -18.65 12.78 10.89
C LEU A 37 -18.59 13.01 9.37
N PRO A 38 -19.56 13.68 8.71
CA PRO A 38 -19.48 13.93 7.28
C PRO A 38 -18.35 14.91 6.93
N LEU A 39 -18.08 15.91 7.77
CA LEU A 39 -16.94 16.82 7.57
C LEU A 39 -15.62 16.07 7.65
N LEU A 40 -15.47 15.19 8.64
CA LEU A 40 -14.27 14.37 8.81
C LEU A 40 -14.10 13.38 7.66
N LYS A 41 -15.21 12.78 7.18
CA LYS A 41 -15.19 11.91 5.99
C LYS A 41 -14.87 12.65 4.71
N HIS A 42 -15.33 13.89 4.54
CA HIS A 42 -15.04 14.67 3.35
C HIS A 42 -13.59 15.18 3.35
N LEU A 43 -13.10 15.69 4.48
CA LEU A 43 -11.75 16.24 4.60
C LEU A 43 -10.69 15.14 4.67
N TYR A 44 -10.93 14.10 5.46
CA TYR A 44 -9.94 13.05 5.77
C TYR A 44 -10.34 11.67 5.22
N GLY A 45 -11.38 11.56 4.40
CA GLY A 45 -11.79 10.26 3.84
C GLY A 45 -10.70 9.63 2.99
N TRP A 46 -10.09 10.44 2.12
CA TRP A 46 -8.98 10.03 1.28
C TRP A 46 -7.73 9.70 2.10
N ASP A 47 -7.40 10.52 3.09
CA ASP A 47 -6.25 10.28 3.97
C ASP A 47 -6.42 9.04 4.84
N MET A 48 -7.60 8.83 5.41
CA MET A 48 -7.90 7.66 6.23
C MET A 48 -7.92 6.38 5.38
N TRP A 49 -8.43 6.46 4.14
CA TRP A 49 -8.36 5.37 3.17
C TRP A 49 -6.91 5.05 2.80
N TYR A 50 -6.10 6.07 2.52
CA TYR A 50 -4.69 5.91 2.17
C TYR A 50 -3.89 5.32 3.35
N CYS A 51 -4.03 5.88 4.55
CA CYS A 51 -3.41 5.34 5.77
C CYS A 51 -3.83 3.89 6.03
N LEU A 52 -5.10 3.54 5.83
CA LEU A 52 -5.55 2.17 5.95
C LEU A 52 -4.88 1.25 4.92
N GLN A 53 -4.76 1.69 3.66
CA GLN A 53 -4.07 0.94 2.61
C GLN A 53 -2.58 0.77 2.93
N VAL A 54 -1.90 1.80 3.42
CA VAL A 54 -0.49 1.74 3.82
C VAL A 54 -0.29 0.82 5.03
N LEU A 55 -1.18 0.89 6.03
CA LEU A 55 -1.15 0.01 7.18
C LEU A 55 -1.49 -1.43 6.79
N TRP A 56 -2.42 -1.65 5.86
CA TRP A 56 -2.74 -2.96 5.30
C TRP A 56 -1.56 -3.52 4.52
N ALA A 57 -0.92 -2.71 3.69
CA ALA A 57 0.31 -3.03 2.98
C ALA A 57 1.44 -3.42 3.96
N GLY A 58 1.65 -2.63 5.01
CA GLY A 58 2.68 -2.89 6.01
C GLY A 58 2.37 -4.13 6.86
N HIS A 59 1.12 -4.28 7.32
CA HIS A 59 0.69 -5.37 8.20
C HIS A 59 0.52 -6.71 7.47
N LYS A 60 0.11 -6.69 6.19
CA LYS A 60 0.09 -7.90 5.35
C LYS A 60 1.50 -8.41 5.04
N GLY A 61 2.52 -7.67 5.49
CA GLY A 61 3.88 -7.85 5.07
C GLY A 61 3.96 -7.44 3.62
N TYR A 62 4.56 -6.29 3.35
CA TYR A 62 5.46 -6.25 2.22
C TYR A 62 6.59 -7.23 2.57
N SER A 63 6.33 -8.53 2.44
CA SER A 63 7.30 -9.36 1.76
C SER A 63 7.60 -8.54 0.50
N GLN A 64 8.80 -7.96 0.42
CA GLN A 64 9.44 -7.73 -0.88
C GLN A 64 8.87 -8.82 -1.78
N LEU A 65 8.20 -8.47 -2.90
CA LEU A 65 7.72 -9.46 -3.86
C LEU A 65 8.76 -10.55 -3.79
N ALA A 66 8.39 -11.69 -3.18
CA ALA A 66 9.34 -12.75 -2.98
C ALA A 66 9.54 -13.13 -4.42
N GLY A 67 10.59 -12.56 -5.03
CA GLY A 67 10.96 -12.75 -6.41
C GLY A 67 10.86 -14.24 -6.48
N SER A 68 9.84 -14.67 -7.22
CA SER A 68 9.42 -16.05 -7.14
C SER A 68 10.70 -16.82 -7.31
N ASP A 69 10.97 -17.73 -6.38
CA ASP A 69 12.08 -18.66 -6.44
C ASP A 69 11.99 -19.53 -7.73
N SER A 70 11.14 -19.15 -8.70
CA SER A 70 11.35 -19.34 -10.11
C SER A 70 12.58 -18.55 -10.60
N HIS A 71 13.74 -19.18 -10.46
CA HIS A 71 14.63 -19.27 -11.62
C HIS A 71 15.17 -17.94 -12.17
N TYR A 72 15.40 -16.93 -11.32
CA TYR A 72 16.13 -15.73 -11.72
C TYR A 72 17.59 -16.10 -12.02
N HIS A 73 17.87 -16.43 -13.27
CA HIS A 73 19.20 -16.80 -13.76
C HIS A 73 20.17 -15.63 -13.81
N TYR A 74 19.70 -14.40 -13.58
CA TYR A 74 20.47 -13.17 -13.79
C TYR A 74 20.47 -12.30 -12.54
N ASP A 75 21.65 -11.81 -12.16
CA ASP A 75 21.88 -10.94 -11.01
C ASP A 75 21.71 -9.46 -11.34
N ALA A 76 21.85 -9.09 -12.62
CA ALA A 76 21.68 -7.72 -13.10
C ALA A 76 21.25 -7.68 -14.57
N PHE A 77 20.38 -6.73 -14.89
CA PHE A 77 19.99 -6.39 -16.26
C PHE A 77 20.77 -5.15 -16.74
N VAL A 78 21.39 -5.23 -17.91
CA VAL A 78 22.23 -4.15 -18.46
C VAL A 78 21.61 -3.63 -19.76
N VAL A 79 21.24 -2.34 -19.75
CA VAL A 79 20.78 -1.59 -20.94
C VAL A 79 21.89 -0.68 -21.43
N PHE A 80 22.20 -0.76 -22.71
CA PHE A 80 23.21 0.07 -23.36
C PHE A 80 22.76 0.46 -24.76
N ASP A 81 23.38 1.51 -25.33
CA ASP A 81 23.07 1.95 -26.69
C ASP A 81 23.67 0.98 -27.72
N THR A 82 22.80 0.19 -28.37
CA THR A 82 23.17 -0.79 -29.39
C THR A 82 23.61 -0.15 -30.72
N ARG A 83 23.36 1.16 -30.91
CA ARG A 83 23.74 1.91 -32.10
C ARG A 83 25.22 2.27 -32.11
N SER A 84 25.84 2.34 -30.94
CA SER A 84 27.26 2.66 -30.80
C SER A 84 28.11 1.39 -30.81
N GLN A 85 28.81 1.16 -31.92
CA GLN A 85 29.67 -0.02 -32.09
C GLN A 85 30.72 -0.16 -30.97
N ALA A 86 31.35 0.95 -30.56
CA ALA A 86 32.37 0.94 -29.53
C ALA A 86 31.82 0.54 -28.15
N VAL A 87 30.62 1.00 -27.81
CA VAL A 87 29.97 0.66 -26.54
C VAL A 87 29.56 -0.80 -26.55
N ARG A 88 28.98 -1.26 -27.66
CA ARG A 88 28.57 -2.65 -27.84
C ARG A 88 29.76 -3.60 -27.71
N ASP A 89 30.85 -3.31 -28.41
CA ASP A 89 32.06 -4.15 -28.38
C ASP A 89 32.69 -4.18 -26.98
N TRP A 90 32.67 -3.06 -26.25
CA TRP A 90 33.15 -3.03 -24.87
C TRP A 90 32.25 -3.82 -23.91
N VAL A 91 30.92 -3.71 -24.04
CA VAL A 91 29.98 -4.46 -23.18
C VAL A 91 30.15 -5.95 -23.39
N TYR A 92 30.15 -6.44 -24.63
CA TYR A 92 30.24 -7.87 -24.90
C TYR A 92 31.61 -8.48 -24.61
N ASN A 93 32.71 -7.78 -24.93
CA ASN A 93 34.04 -8.36 -24.81
C ASN A 93 34.73 -8.06 -23.49
N GLU A 94 34.42 -6.94 -22.84
CA GLU A 94 35.09 -6.53 -21.60
C GLU A 94 34.15 -6.69 -20.40
N LEU A 95 32.98 -6.06 -20.40
CA LEU A 95 32.07 -6.06 -19.24
C LEU A 95 31.57 -7.48 -18.91
N THR A 96 31.06 -8.19 -19.92
CA THR A 96 30.56 -9.57 -19.74
C THR A 96 31.67 -10.51 -19.30
N VAL A 97 32.86 -10.41 -19.90
CA VAL A 97 34.00 -11.26 -19.54
C VAL A 97 34.48 -10.98 -18.11
N ASN A 98 34.60 -9.71 -17.72
CA ASN A 98 35.03 -9.37 -16.36
C ASN A 98 34.00 -9.73 -15.29
N LEU A 99 32.70 -9.72 -15.59
CA LEU A 99 31.66 -9.98 -14.59
C LEU A 99 31.20 -11.46 -14.55
N GLU A 100 31.09 -12.13 -15.70
CA GLU A 100 30.70 -13.55 -15.78
C GLU A 100 31.90 -14.48 -15.56
N ASN A 101 33.10 -14.13 -16.07
CA ASN A 101 34.29 -15.00 -16.00
C ASN A 101 35.27 -14.65 -14.85
N SER A 102 34.96 -13.70 -13.96
CA SER A 102 35.83 -13.47 -12.80
C SER A 102 35.80 -14.66 -11.84
N ASN A 103 36.99 -15.17 -11.50
CA ASN A 103 37.15 -16.34 -10.63
C ASN A 103 36.60 -16.16 -9.20
N HIS A 104 36.28 -14.93 -8.78
CA HIS A 104 35.84 -14.63 -7.42
C HIS A 104 34.32 -14.60 -7.25
N ARG A 105 33.56 -14.17 -8.28
CA ARG A 105 32.09 -14.12 -8.23
C ARG A 105 31.55 -14.16 -9.64
N ARG A 106 30.85 -15.24 -9.99
CA ARG A 106 30.14 -15.35 -11.27
C ARG A 106 28.84 -14.57 -11.13
N PHE A 107 28.80 -13.38 -11.71
CA PHE A 107 27.55 -12.62 -11.86
C PHE A 107 26.96 -12.96 -13.22
N SER A 108 25.70 -13.38 -13.27
CA SER A 108 25.01 -13.63 -14.53
C SER A 108 24.32 -12.36 -15.01
N LEU A 109 24.68 -11.85 -16.20
CA LEU A 109 24.09 -10.63 -16.76
C LEU A 109 23.01 -10.95 -17.80
N CYS A 110 21.87 -10.28 -17.72
CA CYS A 110 20.87 -10.30 -18.79
C CYS A 110 21.11 -9.11 -19.72
N LEU A 111 21.35 -9.39 -21.01
CA LEU A 111 21.54 -8.38 -22.05
C LEU A 111 20.33 -8.42 -23.01
N GLU A 112 19.74 -7.25 -23.26
CA GLU A 112 18.55 -7.08 -24.13
C GLU A 112 18.68 -7.78 -25.49
N GLU A 113 19.85 -7.69 -26.13
CA GLU A 113 20.05 -8.25 -27.48
C GLU A 113 20.53 -9.72 -27.48
N ARG A 114 20.96 -10.26 -26.34
CA ARG A 114 21.43 -11.67 -26.23
C ARG A 114 20.36 -12.61 -25.69
N ASP A 115 19.64 -12.17 -24.67
CA ASP A 115 18.87 -13.06 -23.79
C ASP A 115 17.35 -12.88 -23.92
N TRP A 116 16.88 -11.90 -24.72
CA TRP A 116 15.45 -11.71 -24.96
C TRP A 116 14.90 -12.76 -25.93
N ILE A 117 13.79 -13.39 -25.53
CA ILE A 117 13.10 -14.37 -26.36
C ILE A 117 12.25 -13.61 -27.39
N PRO A 118 12.47 -13.81 -28.71
CA PRO A 118 11.77 -13.06 -29.76
C PRO A 118 10.25 -13.24 -29.82
N ARG A 119 9.71 -14.22 -29.08
CA ARG A 119 8.28 -14.56 -29.01
C ARG A 119 7.54 -13.89 -27.84
N LEU A 120 8.25 -13.26 -26.91
CA LEU A 120 7.67 -12.55 -25.77
C LEU A 120 7.63 -11.04 -26.03
N SER A 121 6.69 -10.35 -25.40
CA SER A 121 6.68 -8.89 -25.44
C SER A 121 7.87 -8.30 -24.68
N CYS A 122 8.28 -7.09 -25.07
CA CYS A 122 9.36 -6.35 -24.39
C CYS A 122 9.11 -6.23 -22.88
N ILE A 123 7.85 -6.05 -22.46
CA ILE A 123 7.45 -5.95 -21.06
C ILE A 123 7.63 -7.28 -20.32
N GLU A 124 7.28 -8.40 -20.95
CA GLU A 124 7.45 -9.74 -20.36
C GLU A 124 8.93 -10.13 -20.23
N ASN A 125 9.76 -9.78 -21.23
CA ASN A 125 11.20 -9.98 -21.18
C ASN A 125 11.86 -9.13 -20.08
N LEU A 126 11.44 -7.87 -19.94
CA LEU A 126 11.92 -6.99 -18.86
C LEU A 126 11.51 -7.51 -17.48
N HIS A 127 10.26 -7.94 -17.31
CA HIS A 127 9.79 -8.52 -16.05
C HIS A 127 10.51 -9.84 -15.70
N SER A 128 11.00 -10.58 -16.70
CA SER A 128 11.79 -11.80 -16.46
C SER A 128 13.24 -11.51 -16.10
N ALA A 129 13.73 -10.29 -16.37
CA ALA A 129 15.10 -9.86 -16.10
C ALA A 129 15.27 -9.09 -14.77
N VAL A 130 14.16 -8.74 -14.09
CA VAL A 130 14.09 -7.93 -12.85
C VAL A 130 13.34 -8.67 -11.76
#